data_AF-A0A536AYL4-F1
#
_entry.id   AF-A0A536AYL4-F1
#
_cell.length_a   1.000
_cell.length_b   1.000
_cell.length_c   1.000
_cell.angle_alpha   90.00
_cell.angle_beta   90.00
_cell.angle_gamma   90.00
#
_symmetry.space_group_name_H-M   'P 1'
#
loop_
_entity.id
_entity.type
_entity.pdbx_description
1 polymer ?
#
loop_
_entity_poly.entity_id
_entity_poly.type
_entity_poly.pdbx_seq_one_letter_code
_entity_poly.pdbx_strand_id
1 'polypeptide(L)' 'MKLIVEILLAIFLHPVAFILCVIDIVNRQDLSGAWKVLWIIITFVWGIGPILYVLLGRGKFW' A
#
# COMPACT_ATOMS: atom_id res chain seq x y z
N MET A 1 25.49 -6.29 8.64
CA MET A 1 25.27 -4.85 8.86
C MET A 1 24.25 -4.25 7.90
N LYS A 2 24.43 -4.36 6.57
CA LYS A 2 23.51 -3.78 5.56
C LYS A 2 22.05 -4.26 5.67
N LEU A 3 21.85 -5.58 5.79
CA LEU A 3 20.52 -6.20 5.82
C LEU A 3 19.69 -5.83 7.07
N ILE A 4 20.34 -5.65 8.22
CA ILE A 4 19.68 -5.23 9.46
C ILE A 4 19.20 -3.78 9.37
N VAL A 5 20.01 -2.91 8.77
CA VAL A 5 19.66 -1.49 8.56
C VAL A 5 18.51 -1.36 7.56
N GLU A 6 18.50 -2.15 6.48
CA GLU A 6 17.40 -2.19 5.51
C GLU A 6 16.08 -2.67 6.14
N ILE A 7 16.12 -3.69 7.01
CA ILE A 7 14.94 -4.17 7.73
C ILE A 7 14.43 -3.11 8.72
N LEU A 8 15.32 -2.47 9.48
CA LEU A 8 14.94 -1.38 10.39
C LEU A 8 14.27 -0.24 9.63
N LEU A 9 14.88 0.22 8.54
CA LEU A 9 14.31 1.27 7.69
C LEU A 9 12.97 0.84 7.09
N ALA A 10 12.85 -0.40 6.60
CA ALA A 10 11.62 -0.92 6.03
C ALA A 10 10.48 -0.98 7.06
N ILE A 11 10.77 -1.32 8.33
CA ILE A 11 9.79 -1.35 9.42
C ILE A 11 9.27 0.05 9.75
N PHE A 12 10.08 1.10 9.62
CA PHE A 12 9.63 2.48 9.84
C PHE A 12 8.98 3.11 8.61
N LEU A 13 9.50 2.83 7.42
CA LEU A 13 8.96 3.34 6.16
C LEU A 13 7.62 2.70 5.81
N HIS A 14 7.41 1.43 6.14
CA HIS A 14 6.18 0.73 5.77
C HIS A 14 4.91 1.32 6.42
N PRO A 15 4.85 1.61 7.73
CA PRO A 15 3.71 2.29 8.35
C PRO A 15 3.41 3.65 7.73
N VAL A 16 4.45 4.44 7.44
CA VAL A 16 4.29 5.75 6.80
C VAL A 16 3.72 5.60 5.39
N ALA A 17 4.28 4.69 4.59
CA ALA A 17 3.79 4.38 3.25
C ALA A 17 2.36 3.83 3.26
N PHE A 18 2.01 3.01 4.26
CA PHE A 18 0.66 2.49 4.45
C PHE A 18 -0.34 3.62 4.72
N ILE A 19 -0.02 4.53 5.65
CA ILE A 19 -0.89 5.69 5.95
C ILE A 19 -1.10 6.54 4.70
N LEU A 20 -0.04 6.84 3.95
CA LEU A 20 -0.13 7.61 2.71
C LEU A 20 -0.98 6.89 1.64
N CYS A 21 -0.85 5.57 1.54
CA CYS A 21 -1.65 4.75 0.65
C CYS A 21 -3.13 4.74 1.05
N VAL A 22 -3.45 4.64 2.34
CA VAL A 22 -4.82 4.73 2.85
C VAL A 22 -5.43 6.10 2.52
N ILE A 23 -4.67 7.19 2.70
CA ILE A 23 -5.12 8.54 2.34
C ILE A 23 -5.43 8.63 0.84
N ASP A 24 -4.57 8.09 -0.03
CA ASP A 24 -4.80 8.06 -1.48
C ASP A 24 -6.09 7.30 -1.84
N ILE A 25 -6.26 6.10 -1.29
CA ILE A 25 -7.44 5.25 -1.53
C ILE A 25 -8.73 5.94 -1.06
N VAL A 26 -8.69 6.59 0.10
CA VAL A 26 -9.85 7.31 0.64
C VAL A 26 -10.20 8.52 -0.23
N ASN A 27 -9.20 9.24 -0.75
CA ASN A 27 -9.40 10.43 -1.59
C ASN A 27 -9.82 10.11 -3.03
N ARG A 28 -9.56 8.90 -3.52
CA ARG A 28 -9.98 8.46 -4.87
C ARG A 28 -11.50 8.54 -5.06
N GLN A 29 -11.93 9.30 -6.06
CA GLN A 29 -13.35 9.48 -6.42
C GLN A 29 -13.85 8.40 -7.41
N ASP A 30 -12.92 7.66 -8.03
CA ASP A 30 -13.18 6.59 -9.00
C ASP A 30 -13.50 5.23 -8.36
N LEU A 31 -13.23 5.06 -7.06
CA LEU A 31 -13.43 3.81 -6.33
C LEU A 31 -14.72 3.85 -5.50
N SER A 32 -15.54 2.79 -5.60
CA SER A 32 -16.68 2.61 -4.70
C SER A 32 -16.21 2.31 -3.26
N GLY A 33 -17.04 2.61 -2.26
CA GLY A 33 -16.67 2.42 -0.85
C GLY A 33 -16.25 0.99 -0.49
N ALA A 34 -16.88 -0.02 -1.08
CA ALA A 34 -16.50 -1.42 -0.88
C ALA A 34 -15.11 -1.75 -1.48
N TRP A 35 -14.79 -1.17 -2.63
CA TRP A 35 -13.46 -1.32 -3.25
C TRP A 35 -12.37 -0.65 -2.41
N LYS A 36 -12.66 0.51 -1.80
CA LYS A 36 -11.71 1.19 -0.90
C LYS A 36 -11.33 0.32 0.30
N VAL A 37 -12.33 -0.28 0.95
CA VAL A 37 -12.09 -1.16 2.11
C VAL A 37 -11.28 -2.40 1.72
N LEU A 38 -11.62 -3.04 0.60
CA LEU A 38 -10.88 -4.20 0.10
C LEU A 38 -9.42 -3.87 -0.21
N TRP A 39 -9.15 -2.71 -0.80
CA TRP A 39 -7.79 -2.24 -1.07
C TRP A 39 -6.99 -1.96 0.20
N ILE A 40 -7.60 -1.33 1.21
CA ILE A 40 -6.95 -1.07 2.51
C ILE A 40 -6.56 -2.39 3.21
N ILE A 41 -7.43 -3.40 3.16
CA ILE A 41 -7.16 -4.73 3.73
C ILE A 41 -5.98 -5.40 3.00
N ILE A 42 -5.93 -5.29 1.68
CA ILE A 42 -4.87 -5.86 0.86
C ILE A 42 -3.51 -5.19 1.14
N THR A 43 -3.48 -3.86 1.24
CA THR A 43 -2.23 -3.10 1.44
C THR A 43 -1.68 -3.22 2.86
N PHE A 44 -2.49 -3.70 3.81
CA PHE A 44 -2.05 -4.01 5.17
C PHE A 44 -1.08 -5.19 5.24
N VAL A 45 -1.18 -6.14 4.29
CA VAL A 45 -0.25 -7.27 4.22
C VAL A 45 1.01 -6.83 3.46
N TRP A 46 2.09 -6.64 4.21
CA TRP A 46 3.40 -6.25 3.68
C TRP A 46 3.83 -7.19 2.53
N GLY A 47 4.12 -6.60 1.37
CA GLY A 47 4.58 -7.32 0.17
C GLY A 47 3.49 -7.76 -0.82
N ILE A 48 2.22 -7.84 -0.42
CA ILE A 48 1.13 -8.22 -1.33
C ILE A 48 0.53 -6.98 -2.03
N GLY A 49 0.49 -5.86 -1.32
CA GLY A 49 0.01 -4.57 -1.82
C GLY A 49 0.54 -4.21 -3.21
N PRO A 50 1.87 -4.16 -3.45
CA PRO A 50 2.44 -3.77 -4.74
C PRO A 50 2.11 -4.74 -5.88
N ILE A 51 2.11 -6.05 -5.62
CA ILE A 51 1.85 -7.10 -6.62
C ILE A 51 0.39 -7.04 -7.06
N LEU A 52 -0.55 -6.92 -6.10
CA LEU A 52 -1.96 -6.75 -6.42
C LEU A 52 -2.25 -5.38 -7.03
N TYR A 53 -1.50 -4.33 -6.69
CA TYR A 53 -1.64 -3.01 -7.31
C TYR A 53 -1.30 -3.00 -8.80
N VAL A 54 -0.27 -3.74 -9.22
CA VAL A 54 0.07 -3.94 -10.63
C VAL A 54 -1.02 -4.73 -11.36
N LEU A 55 -1.54 -5.79 -10.73
CA LEU A 55 -2.50 -6.71 -11.34
C LEU A 55 -3.96 -6.20 -11.35
N LEU A 56 -4.39 -5.51 -10.30
CA LEU A 56 -5.77 -5.04 -10.09
C LEU A 56 -5.91 -3.52 -10.19
N GLY A 57 -4.88 -2.74 -9.86
CA GLY A 57 -4.90 -1.28 -9.84
C GLY A 57 -4.70 -0.61 -11.22
N ARG A 58 -4.74 -1.39 -12.31
CA ARG A 58 -4.48 -0.92 -13.70
C ARG A 58 -3.18 -0.12 -13.83
N GLY A 59 -2.13 -0.52 -13.11
CA GLY A 59 -0.77 -0.04 -13.34
C GLY A 59 -0.48 1.43 -13.02
N LYS A 60 -1.37 2.18 -12.35
CA LYS A 60 -1.04 3.54 -11.89
C LYS A 60 -0.27 3.49 -10.58
N PHE A 61 1.00 3.08 -10.66
CA PHE A 61 1.96 3.32 -9.60
C PHE A 61 1.91 4.81 -9.22
N TRP A 62 2.01 5.05 -7.92
CA TRP A 62 2.10 6.35 -7.26
C TRP A 62 2.79 7.41 -8.12
#